data_AF-A0A141PG18-F1
#
_entry.id   AF-A0A141PG18-F1
#
_cell.length_a   1.000
_cell.length_b   1.000
_cell.length_c   1.000
_cell.angle_alpha   90.00
_cell.angle_beta   90.00
_cell.angle_gamma   90.00
#
_symmetry.space_group_name_H-M   'P 1'
#
loop_
_entity.id
_entity.type
_entity.pdbx_description
1 polymer ?
#
loop_
_entity_poly.entity_id
_entity_poly.type
_entity_poly.pdbx_seq_one_letter_code
_entity_poly.pdbx_strand_id
1 'polypeptide(L)' 'TDATGEVHNLITDQQFPAGVYREFEANWEDEGSTPFHEVADVVFEAHAEGHRHYTLALLLSPYSYTTTAVVINAHQ' A
#
# COMPACT_ATOMS: atom_id res chain seq x y z
N THR A 1 -3.18 -5.45 8.48
CA THR A 1 -2.14 -4.67 9.17
C THR A 1 -2.05 -5.14 10.61
N ASP A 2 -0.92 -4.92 11.27
CA ASP A 2 -0.82 -5.07 12.72
C ASP A 2 -1.40 -3.83 13.45
N ALA A 3 -1.26 -3.76 14.77
CA ALA A 3 -1.78 -2.65 15.58
C ALA A 3 -1.14 -1.28 15.26
N THR A 4 -0.04 -1.24 14.50
CA THR A 4 0.61 -0.01 14.05
C THR A 4 0.13 0.44 12.66
N GLY A 5 -0.70 -0.36 11.99
CA GLY A 5 -1.14 -0.08 10.62
C GLY A 5 -0.16 -0.59 9.55
N GLU A 6 0.84 -1.39 9.92
CA GLU A 6 1.88 -1.87 9.00
C GLU A 6 1.72 -3.37 8.66
N VAL A 7 2.37 -3.79 7.57
CA VAL A 7 2.57 -5.21 7.22
C VAL A 7 4.05 -5.42 6.96
N HIS A 8 4.71 -6.17 7.85
CA HIS A 8 6.12 -6.51 7.72
C HIS A 8 6.31 -7.78 6.90
N ASN A 9 7.40 -7.83 6.13
CA ASN A 9 7.78 -8.99 5.31
C ASN A 9 6.70 -9.44 4.31
N LEU A 10 6.01 -8.48 3.68
CA LEU A 10 4.92 -8.75 2.73
C LEU A 10 5.38 -9.61 1.55
N ILE A 11 6.53 -9.26 0.95
CA ILE A 11 7.16 -9.96 -0.17
C ILE A 11 8.68 -9.85 -0.06
N THR A 12 9.41 -10.76 -0.71
CA THR A 12 10.87 -10.68 -0.83
C THR A 12 11.28 -9.94 -2.10
N ASP A 13 12.54 -9.48 -2.17
CA ASP A 13 13.11 -8.87 -3.37
C ASP A 13 12.98 -9.76 -4.62
N GLN A 14 13.10 -11.09 -4.47
CA GLN A 14 12.95 -12.01 -5.60
C GLN A 14 11.50 -12.10 -6.11
N GLN A 15 10.53 -11.82 -5.25
CA GLN A 15 9.10 -11.79 -5.57
C GLN A 15 8.65 -10.42 -6.08
N PHE A 16 9.54 -9.43 -6.08
CA PHE A 16 9.25 -8.05 -6.46
C PHE A 16 10.10 -7.56 -7.65
N PRO A 17 10.05 -8.23 -8.82
CA PRO A 17 10.70 -7.70 -10.03
C PRO A 17 10.00 -6.43 -10.53
N ALA A 18 10.62 -5.74 -11.47
CA ALA A 18 9.97 -4.59 -12.12
C ALA A 18 8.67 -5.01 -12.82
N GLY A 19 7.63 -4.19 -12.67
CA GLY A 19 6.31 -4.50 -13.18
C GLY A 19 5.21 -3.63 -12.58
N VAL A 20 3.99 -3.87 -13.01
CA VAL A 20 2.80 -3.20 -12.47
C VAL A 20 2.24 -4.04 -11.33
N TYR A 21 2.11 -3.41 -10.16
CA TYR A 21 1.57 -4.02 -8.95
C TYR A 21 0.24 -3.37 -8.58
N ARG A 22 -0.57 -4.15 -7.87
CA ARG A 22 -1.87 -3.74 -7.39
C ARG A 22 -2.04 -4.22 -5.95
N GLU A 23 -2.29 -3.28 -5.06
CA GLU A 23 -2.59 -3.54 -3.65
C GLU A 23 -4.04 -3.14 -3.36
N PHE A 24 -4.76 -3.99 -2.61
CA PHE A 24 -6.15 -3.77 -2.24
C PHE A 24 -6.28 -3.69 -0.72
N GLU A 25 -6.89 -2.63 -0.20
CA GLU A 25 -7.27 -2.52 1.21
C GLU A 25 -8.80 -2.46 1.33
N ALA A 26 -9.39 -3.50 1.92
CA ALA A 26 -10.85 -3.68 2.03
C ALA A 26 -11.41 -3.37 3.42
N ASN A 27 -10.56 -3.00 4.39
CA ASN A 27 -11.01 -2.87 5.77
C ASN A 27 -11.41 -1.43 6.09
N TRP A 28 -12.71 -1.19 6.15
CA TRP A 28 -13.29 -0.02 6.80
C TRP A 28 -13.65 -0.49 8.21
N GLU A 29 -12.90 -0.06 9.22
CA GLU A 29 -13.20 -0.50 10.59
C GLU A 29 -14.67 -0.22 10.92
N ASP A 30 -15.33 -1.28 11.38
CA ASP A 30 -16.77 -1.45 11.47
C ASP A 30 -17.35 -0.66 12.68
N GLU A 31 -17.05 0.63 12.75
CA GLU A 31 -17.54 1.57 13.78
C GLU A 31 -18.91 2.16 13.37
N GLY A 32 -19.80 1.32 12.82
CA GLY A 32 -21.19 1.69 12.53
C GLY A 32 -21.39 2.67 11.37
N SER A 33 -20.37 2.87 10.52
CA SER A 33 -20.46 3.70 9.31
C SER A 33 -20.47 2.81 8.06
N THR A 34 -21.38 3.09 7.13
CA THR A 34 -21.35 2.44 5.80
C THR A 34 -20.33 3.16 4.93
N PRO A 35 -19.21 2.52 4.55
CA PRO A 35 -18.21 3.14 3.71
C PRO A 35 -18.76 3.38 2.29
N PHE A 36 -18.28 4.45 1.64
CA PHE A 36 -18.64 4.79 0.26
C PHE A 36 -17.90 3.92 -0.75
N HIS A 37 -16.63 3.62 -0.47
CA HIS A 37 -15.80 2.80 -1.34
C HIS A 37 -15.89 1.35 -0.86
N GLU A 38 -16.06 0.41 -1.78
CA GLU A 38 -16.00 -1.03 -1.44
C GLU A 38 -14.57 -1.43 -1.06
N VAL A 39 -13.58 -0.89 -1.77
CA VAL A 39 -12.14 -1.17 -1.58
C VAL A 39 -11.32 0.09 -1.91
N ALA A 40 -10.20 0.29 -1.23
CA ALA A 40 -9.14 1.20 -1.66
C ALA A 40 -8.14 0.44 -2.56
N ASP A 41 -7.99 0.88 -3.80
CA ASP A 41 -7.19 0.21 -4.84
C ASP A 41 -6.00 1.09 -5.23
N VAL A 42 -4.79 0.57 -5.02
CA VAL A 42 -3.54 1.28 -5.34
C VAL A 42 -2.80 0.51 -6.42
N VAL A 43 -2.64 1.15 -7.58
CA VAL A 43 -1.90 0.60 -8.72
C VAL A 43 -0.67 1.45 -8.95
N PHE A 44 0.49 0.81 -9.01
CA PHE A 44 1.76 1.50 -9.25
C PHE A 44 2.72 0.64 -10.06
N GLU A 45 3.66 1.30 -10.74
CA GLU A 45 4.75 0.65 -11.45
C GLU A 45 5.98 0.60 -10.55
N ALA A 46 6.46 -0.61 -10.25
CA ALA A 46 7.76 -0.81 -9.64
C ALA A 46 8.81 -0.86 -10.74
N HIS A 47 9.79 0.03 -10.66
CA HIS A 47 10.81 0.18 -11.68
C HIS A 47 12.07 -0.65 -11.36
N ALA A 48 12.75 -1.13 -12.40
CA ALA A 48 13.95 -1.99 -12.29
C ALA A 48 15.21 -1.26 -11.81
N GLU A 49 15.23 0.07 -11.87
CA GLU A 49 16.42 0.84 -11.55
C GLU A 49 16.59 0.95 -10.04
N GLY A 50 17.60 0.24 -9.52
CA GLY A 50 18.03 0.28 -8.12
C GLY A 50 17.18 -0.56 -7.17
N HIS A 51 17.79 -0.97 -6.05
CA HIS A 51 17.07 -1.57 -4.92
C HIS A 51 16.23 -0.47 -4.25
N ARG A 52 14.96 -0.36 -4.65
CA ARG A 52 14.01 0.61 -4.09
C ARG A 52 13.01 -0.08 -3.18
N HIS A 53 12.75 0.52 -2.02
CA HIS A 53 11.65 0.11 -1.17
C HIS A 53 10.50 1.10 -1.33
N TYR A 54 9.28 0.55 -1.38
CA TYR A 54 8.04 1.29 -1.55
C TYR A 54 7.24 1.17 -0.26
N THR A 55 6.90 2.30 0.35
CA THR A 55 5.92 2.38 1.42
C THR A 55 4.67 3.04 0.85
N LEU A 56 3.58 2.28 0.80
CA LEU A 56 2.27 2.80 0.42
C LEU A 56 1.55 3.21 1.72
N ALA A 57 1.37 4.51 1.91
CA ALA A 57 0.62 5.03 3.05
C ALA A 57 -0.83 5.31 2.62
N LEU A 58 -1.77 4.73 3.36
CA LEU A 58 -3.20 4.93 3.16
C LEU A 58 -3.80 5.62 4.38
N LEU A 59 -4.61 6.66 4.13
CA LEU A 59 -5.42 7.33 5.13
C LEU A 59 -6.89 7.12 4.76
N LEU A 60 -7.61 6.37 5.58
CA LEU A 60 -8.98 5.97 5.33
C LEU A 60 -9.97 6.81 6.15
N SER A 61 -11.07 7.20 5.52
CA SER A 61 -12.27 7.73 6.16
C SER A 61 -13.49 7.13 5.47
N PRO A 62 -14.67 7.06 6.10
CA PRO A 62 -15.81 6.34 5.53
C PRO A 62 -16.18 6.75 4.09
N TYR A 63 -15.99 8.03 3.72
CA TYR A 63 -16.37 8.55 2.41
C TYR A 63 -15.19 8.95 1.52
N SER A 64 -13.95 8.80 1.98
CA SER A 64 -12.76 9.23 1.24
C SER A 64 -11.53 8.45 1.70
N TYR A 65 -10.63 8.16 0.78
CA TYR A 65 -9.28 7.74 1.14
C TYR A 65 -8.24 8.60 0.42
N THR A 66 -7.06 8.70 1.02
CA THR A 66 -5.88 9.28 0.38
C THR A 66 -4.80 8.23 0.38
N THR A 67 -4.12 8.10 -0.76
CA THR A 67 -2.97 7.23 -0.91
C THR A 67 -1.75 8.06 -1.32
N THR A 68 -0.59 7.72 -0.76
CA THR A 68 0.70 8.28 -1.15
C THR A 68 1.77 7.19 -1.11
N ALA A 69 2.83 7.36 -1.90
CA ALA A 69 3.96 6.46 -1.95
C ALA A 69 5.23 7.17 -1.48
N VAL A 70 5.95 6.56 -0.56
CA VAL A 70 7.32 6.94 -0.22
C VAL A 70 8.25 5.93 -0.85
N VAL A 71 9.17 6.41 -1.68
CA VAL A 71 10.12 5.56 -2.40
C VAL A 71 11.53 5.90 -1.92
N ILE A 72 12.22 4.92 -1.35
CA ILE A 72 13.58 5.06 -0.83
C ILE A 72 14.54 4.14 -1.59
N ASN A 73 15.76 4.62 -1.82
CA ASN A 73 16.84 3.77 -2.30
C ASN A 73 17.46 3.04 -1.10
N ALA A 74 17.51 1.71 -1.14
CA ALA A 74 18.02 0.87 -0.06
C ALA A 74 19.54 1.01 0.17
N HIS A 75 20.27 1.71 -0.71
CA HIS A 75 21.73 1.88 -0.67
C HIS A 75 22.19 3.35 -0.63
N GLN A 76 21.44 4.24 0.02
CA GLN A 76 21.94 5.58 0.37
C GLN A 76 22.37 5.67 1.84
#